data_AF-A0A956U111-F1
#
_entry.id   AF-A0A956U111-F1
#
_cell.length_a   1.000
_cell.length_b   1.000
_cell.length_c   1.000
_cell.angle_alpha   90.00
_cell.angle_beta   90.00
_cell.angle_gamma   90.00
#
_symmetry.space_group_name_H-M   'P 1'
#
loop_
_entity.id
_entity.type
_entity.pdbx_description
1 polymer ?
#
loop_
_entity_poly.entity_id
_entity_poly.type
_entity_poly.pdbx_seq_one_letter_code
_entity_poly.pdbx_strand_id
1 'polypeptide(L)'
;MKKLSIAYTPDSDDVFNYYAWEKGHISTGPSDYEPSFHRNHIIDLNRDALEERFDVVAVSSVFYPQVADKYWVLCVGNSVGRDFGPALVSKNYKTPGELAGKRVAVGGHPTTGSGLALMFCPGIELVELPFDAIVDA
;
A
#
# COMPACT_ATOMS: atom_id res chain seq x y z
N MET A 1 -5.96 29.58 4.88
CA MET A 1 -5.12 28.53 4.27
C MET A 1 -6.05 27.47 3.68
N LYS A 2 -5.74 26.96 2.48
CA LYS A 2 -6.43 25.81 1.87
C LYS A 2 -6.03 24.55 2.63
N LYS A 3 -6.96 23.64 2.88
CA LYS A 3 -6.61 22.35 3.47
C LYS A 3 -5.96 21.45 2.42
N LEU A 4 -4.95 20.69 2.82
CA LEU A 4 -4.30 19.65 2.02
C LEU A 4 -4.45 18.32 2.77
N SER A 5 -5.33 17.47 2.30
CA SER A 5 -5.60 16.18 2.94
C SER A 5 -4.66 15.10 2.42
N ILE A 6 -3.96 14.44 3.35
CA ILE A 6 -2.91 13.46 3.08
C ILE A 6 -3.27 12.16 3.80
N ALA A 7 -3.40 11.07 3.05
CA ALA A 7 -3.73 9.75 3.58
C ALA A 7 -2.63 8.72 3.27
N TYR A 8 -2.18 7.98 4.28
CA TYR A 8 -1.11 6.97 4.19
C TYR A 8 -1.34 5.82 5.18
N THR A 9 -0.53 4.76 5.16
CA THR A 9 -0.77 3.62 6.05
C THR A 9 -0.27 3.89 7.48
N PRO A 10 -0.77 3.18 8.51
CA PRO A 10 -0.20 3.26 9.84
C PRO A 10 1.14 2.51 9.98
N ASP A 11 1.73 2.04 8.87
CA ASP A 11 2.97 1.27 8.88
C ASP A 11 4.17 2.15 9.27
N SER A 12 5.22 1.52 9.80
CA SER A 12 6.34 2.24 10.41
C SER A 12 7.11 3.10 9.42
N ASP A 13 7.25 2.68 8.17
CA ASP A 13 7.91 3.42 7.09
C ASP A 13 7.11 4.65 6.67
N ASP A 14 5.80 4.53 6.53
CA ASP A 14 4.93 5.67 6.19
C ASP A 14 4.83 6.68 7.34
N VAL A 15 4.67 6.20 8.59
CA VAL A 15 4.72 7.08 9.77
C VAL A 15 6.06 7.79 9.87
N PHE A 16 7.17 7.11 9.56
CA PHE A 16 8.49 7.74 9.51
C PHE A 16 8.57 8.84 8.44
N ASN A 17 8.05 8.59 7.24
CA ASN A 17 8.04 9.57 6.13
C ASN A 17 7.32 10.87 6.50
N TYR A 18 6.17 10.77 7.19
CA TYR A 18 5.35 11.94 7.53
C TYR A 18 5.63 12.56 8.90
N TYR A 19 6.38 11.88 9.77
CA TYR A 19 6.58 12.26 11.17
C TYR A 19 6.98 13.72 11.36
N ALA A 20 8.01 14.18 10.64
CA ALA A 20 8.54 15.53 10.82
C ALA A 20 7.52 16.60 10.40
N TRP A 21 6.69 16.33 9.41
CA TRP A 21 5.65 17.25 8.99
C TRP A 21 4.48 17.27 9.98
N GLU A 22 4.00 16.09 10.37
CA GLU A 22 2.88 15.93 11.31
C GLU A 22 3.19 16.48 12.71
N LYS A 23 4.47 16.46 13.13
CA LYS A 23 4.92 17.06 14.40
C LYS A 23 5.34 18.53 14.29
N GLY A 24 5.19 19.15 13.13
CA GLY A 24 5.53 20.56 12.93
C GLY A 24 7.04 20.86 12.96
N HIS A 25 7.88 19.86 12.70
CA HIS A 25 9.33 20.02 12.55
C HIS A 25 9.73 20.53 11.15
N ILE A 26 8.82 20.48 10.18
CA ILE A 26 9.00 21.05 8.85
C ILE A 26 8.18 22.32 8.72
N SER A 27 8.84 23.42 8.36
CA SER A 27 8.18 24.64 7.90
C SER A 27 8.04 24.58 6.38
N THR A 28 6.80 24.68 5.89
CA THR A 28 6.51 24.75 4.45
C THR A 28 6.69 26.17 3.88
N GLY A 29 7.32 27.08 4.63
CA GLY A 29 7.46 28.49 4.27
C GLY A 29 6.10 29.19 4.23
N PRO A 30 5.97 30.32 3.49
CA PRO A 30 4.67 30.89 3.17
C PRO A 30 3.92 29.98 2.18
N SER A 31 3.37 28.89 2.72
CA SER A 31 2.49 27.96 2.03
C SER A 31 1.04 28.37 2.28
N ASP A 32 0.25 28.46 1.22
CA ASP A 32 -1.20 28.62 1.34
C ASP A 32 -1.90 27.36 1.88
N TYR A 33 -1.17 26.25 2.06
CA TYR A 33 -1.71 24.95 2.44
C TYR A 33 -1.48 24.60 3.91
N GLU A 34 -2.53 24.06 4.53
CA GLU A 34 -2.55 23.48 5.88
C GLU A 34 -2.79 21.96 5.76
N PRO A 35 -1.81 21.11 6.12
CA PRO A 35 -1.93 19.67 5.96
C PRO A 35 -2.87 19.05 7.01
N SER A 36 -3.66 18.05 6.62
CA SER A 36 -4.38 17.16 7.52
C SER A 36 -4.05 15.71 7.20
N PHE A 37 -3.61 14.96 8.21
CA PHE A 37 -3.11 13.60 8.05
C PHE A 37 -4.16 12.57 8.46
N HIS A 38 -4.35 11.56 7.61
CA HIS A 38 -5.27 10.44 7.81
C HIS A 38 -4.51 9.13 7.65
N ARG A 39 -4.81 8.14 8.50
CA ARG A 39 -4.13 6.84 8.44
C ARG A 39 -5.15 5.73 8.28
N ASN A 40 -4.95 4.86 7.31
CA ASN A 40 -5.84 3.73 7.08
C ASN A 40 -5.11 2.55 6.43
N HIS A 41 -5.73 1.37 6.42
CA HIS A 41 -5.17 0.21 5.75
C HIS A 41 -5.09 0.43 4.22
N ILE A 42 -4.05 -0.10 3.56
CA ILE A 42 -3.78 0.18 2.13
C ILE A 42 -4.94 -0.20 1.20
N ILE A 43 -5.74 -1.22 1.54
CA ILE A 43 -6.93 -1.60 0.77
C ILE A 43 -8.02 -0.52 0.84
N ASP A 44 -8.23 0.07 2.01
CA ASP A 44 -9.19 1.15 2.15
C ASP A 44 -8.68 2.43 1.48
N LEU A 45 -7.37 2.71 1.54
CA LEU A 45 -6.78 3.83 0.81
C LEU A 45 -6.89 3.67 -0.72
N ASN A 46 -6.70 2.46 -1.25
CA ASN A 46 -6.97 2.17 -2.66
C ASN A 46 -8.44 2.49 -3.02
N ARG A 47 -9.41 2.11 -2.17
CA ARG A 47 -10.82 2.44 -2.39
C ARG A 47 -11.07 3.95 -2.29
N ASP A 48 -10.51 4.61 -1.28
CA ASP A 48 -10.64 6.05 -1.07
C ASP A 48 -10.07 6.86 -2.25
N ALA A 49 -9.04 6.35 -2.94
CA ALA A 49 -8.48 6.95 -4.15
C ALA A 49 -9.45 6.89 -5.35
N LEU A 50 -10.28 5.83 -5.49
CA LEU A 50 -11.31 5.80 -6.53
C LEU A 50 -12.37 6.90 -6.33
N GLU A 51 -12.66 7.21 -5.07
CA GLU A 51 -13.64 8.20 -4.65
C GLU A 51 -13.05 9.63 -4.53
N GLU A 52 -11.77 9.82 -4.87
CA GLU A 52 -11.06 11.12 -4.82
C GLU A 52 -11.13 11.80 -3.44
N ARG A 53 -11.11 11.01 -2.36
CA ARG A 53 -11.39 11.51 -1.01
C ARG A 53 -10.29 12.36 -0.39
N PHE A 54 -9.07 12.22 -0.90
CA PHE A 54 -7.88 12.88 -0.38
C PHE A 54 -7.08 13.51 -1.51
N ASP A 55 -6.42 14.64 -1.23
CA ASP A 55 -5.56 15.34 -2.20
C ASP A 55 -4.28 14.54 -2.48
N VAL A 56 -3.74 13.88 -1.46
CA VAL A 56 -2.60 12.96 -1.55
C VAL A 56 -2.98 11.67 -0.85
N VAL A 57 -2.84 10.53 -1.53
CA VAL A 57 -3.21 9.22 -1.00
C VAL A 57 -2.16 8.17 -1.37
N ALA A 58 -1.71 7.39 -0.39
CA ALA A 58 -0.88 6.21 -0.63
C ALA A 58 -1.72 5.13 -1.31
N VAL A 59 -1.21 4.57 -2.40
CA VAL A 59 -1.87 3.48 -3.14
C VAL A 59 -0.87 2.39 -3.48
N SER A 60 -1.37 1.16 -3.62
CA SER A 60 -0.56 0.08 -4.16
C SER A 60 -0.18 0.37 -5.61
N SER A 61 1.08 0.14 -6.00
CA SER A 61 1.54 0.38 -7.39
C SER A 61 0.74 -0.42 -8.42
N VAL A 62 0.33 -1.65 -8.10
CA VAL A 62 -0.55 -2.45 -8.99
C VAL A 62 -1.95 -1.84 -9.15
N PHE A 63 -2.36 -0.99 -8.20
CA PHE A 63 -3.67 -0.33 -8.20
C PHE A 63 -3.65 1.01 -8.94
N TYR A 64 -2.50 1.70 -8.99
CA TYR A 64 -2.36 3.00 -9.64
C TYR A 64 -2.98 3.11 -11.05
N PRO A 65 -2.89 2.11 -11.95
CA PRO A 65 -3.54 2.20 -13.26
C PRO A 65 -5.06 2.48 -13.20
N GLN A 66 -5.74 2.11 -12.11
CA GLN A 66 -7.18 2.35 -11.92
C GLN A 66 -7.52 3.81 -11.58
N VAL A 67 -6.52 4.60 -11.17
CA VAL A 67 -6.70 5.99 -10.72
C VAL A 67 -5.76 6.96 -11.46
N ALA A 68 -5.11 6.51 -12.53
CA ALA A 68 -4.10 7.28 -13.27
C ALA A 68 -4.68 8.48 -14.03
N ASP A 69 -5.99 8.50 -14.27
CA ASP A 69 -6.74 9.62 -14.84
C ASP A 69 -7.03 10.73 -13.81
N LYS A 70 -6.95 10.40 -12.51
CA LYS A 70 -7.29 11.28 -11.38
C LYS A 70 -6.05 11.77 -10.62
N TYR A 71 -5.03 10.92 -10.52
CA TYR A 71 -3.85 11.16 -9.69
C TYR A 71 -2.54 11.07 -10.47
N TRP A 72 -1.59 11.89 -10.06
CA TRP A 72 -0.20 11.80 -10.50
C TRP A 72 0.66 11.19 -9.40
N VAL A 73 1.64 10.38 -9.80
CA VAL A 73 2.63 9.82 -8.86
C VAL A 73 3.62 10.92 -8.45
N LEU A 74 3.78 11.12 -7.15
CA LEU A 74 4.77 12.06 -6.62
C LEU A 74 6.19 11.51 -6.79
N CYS A 75 7.17 12.40 -6.94
CA CYS A 75 8.58 12.03 -7.01
C CYS A 75 9.17 11.57 -5.66
N VAL A 76 8.40 11.65 -4.57
CA VAL A 76 8.78 11.34 -3.19
C VAL A 76 7.69 10.49 -2.52
N GLY A 77 8.00 9.86 -1.38
CA GLY A 77 7.04 9.07 -0.61
C GLY A 77 6.73 7.69 -1.20
N ASN A 78 7.53 7.22 -2.14
CA ASN A 78 7.37 5.91 -2.77
C ASN A 78 8.14 4.83 -1.98
N SER A 79 7.57 3.64 -1.86
CA SER A 79 8.23 2.44 -1.33
C SER A 79 8.67 1.52 -2.47
N VAL A 80 9.98 1.39 -2.69
CA VAL A 80 10.57 0.61 -3.80
C VAL A 80 11.72 -0.24 -3.27
N GLY A 81 11.63 -1.56 -3.50
CA GLY A 81 12.65 -2.52 -3.14
C GLY A 81 13.42 -3.05 -4.36
N ARG A 82 14.72 -3.28 -4.18
CA ARG A 82 15.56 -4.08 -5.08
C ARG A 82 16.29 -5.10 -4.22
N ASP A 83 16.25 -6.36 -4.63
CA ASP A 83 16.77 -7.51 -3.87
C ASP A 83 16.04 -7.78 -2.53
N PHE A 84 14.91 -7.11 -2.29
CA PHE A 84 13.95 -7.39 -1.23
C PHE A 84 12.54 -6.96 -1.66
N GLY A 85 11.52 -7.50 -1.00
CA GLY A 85 10.12 -7.19 -1.30
C GLY A 85 9.15 -8.18 -0.63
N PRO A 86 7.89 -8.22 -1.08
CA PRO A 86 6.92 -9.21 -0.62
C PRO A 86 7.47 -10.64 -0.79
N ALA A 87 7.23 -11.47 0.21
CA ALA A 87 7.68 -12.86 0.21
C ALA A 87 6.50 -13.82 0.34
N LEU A 88 6.60 -14.96 -0.33
CA LEU A 88 5.73 -16.11 -0.10
C LEU A 88 6.43 -17.06 0.87
N VAL A 89 5.72 -17.44 1.92
CA VAL A 89 6.21 -18.38 2.94
C VAL A 89 5.33 -19.61 2.98
N SER A 90 5.93 -20.78 3.18
CA SER A 90 5.20 -22.04 3.30
C SER A 90 5.98 -23.03 4.16
N LYS A 91 5.25 -23.83 4.94
CA LYS A 91 5.79 -24.98 5.67
C LYS A 91 5.96 -26.21 4.76
N ASN A 92 5.16 -26.31 3.70
CA ASN A 92 4.98 -27.55 2.94
C ASN A 92 5.42 -27.45 1.47
N TYR A 93 5.35 -26.25 0.87
CA TYR A 93 5.63 -26.05 -0.55
C TYR A 93 6.94 -25.28 -0.73
N LYS A 94 7.78 -25.70 -1.67
CA LYS A 94 9.14 -25.16 -1.87
C LYS A 94 9.28 -24.38 -3.16
N THR A 95 8.36 -24.53 -4.10
CA THR A 95 8.42 -23.87 -5.40
C THR A 95 7.09 -23.21 -5.76
N PRO A 96 7.09 -22.11 -6.53
CA PRO A 96 5.86 -21.48 -7.02
C PRO A 96 4.91 -22.43 -7.75
N GLY A 97 5.45 -23.40 -8.51
CA GLY A 97 4.64 -24.36 -9.26
C GLY A 97 3.83 -25.31 -8.39
N GLU A 98 4.25 -25.57 -7.15
CA GLU A 98 3.52 -26.41 -6.20
C GLU A 98 2.29 -25.72 -5.61
N LEU A 99 2.17 -24.40 -5.78
CA LEU A 99 1.08 -23.59 -5.23
C LEU A 99 -0.17 -23.56 -6.13
N ALA A 100 -0.12 -24.12 -7.33
CA ALA A 100 -1.30 -24.20 -8.21
C ALA A 100 -2.46 -24.95 -7.52
N GLY A 101 -3.65 -24.32 -7.50
CA GLY A 101 -4.84 -24.81 -6.81
C GLY A 101 -4.76 -24.75 -5.28
N LYS A 102 -3.76 -24.06 -4.71
CA LYS A 102 -3.63 -23.87 -3.26
C LYS A 102 -4.16 -22.51 -2.86
N ARG A 103 -4.66 -22.46 -1.62
CA ARG A 103 -5.05 -21.23 -0.95
C ARG A 103 -3.81 -20.51 -0.43
N VAL A 104 -3.68 -19.23 -0.73
CA VAL A 104 -2.58 -18.37 -0.29
C VAL A 104 -3.16 -17.19 0.48
N ALA A 105 -2.83 -17.11 1.77
CA ALA A 105 -3.23 -15.99 2.61
C ALA A 105 -2.52 -14.69 2.18
N VAL A 106 -3.27 -13.60 2.06
CA VAL A 106 -2.74 -12.26 1.74
C VAL A 106 -3.40 -11.20 2.62
N GLY A 107 -2.69 -10.11 2.89
CA GLY A 107 -3.19 -9.01 3.72
C GLY A 107 -4.23 -8.14 3.01
N GLY A 108 -4.53 -8.43 1.75
CA GLY A 108 -5.49 -7.71 0.93
C GLY A 108 -5.23 -7.86 -0.56
N HIS A 109 -6.29 -7.69 -1.35
CA HIS A 109 -6.21 -7.63 -2.79
C HIS A 109 -7.14 -6.51 -3.34
N PRO A 110 -6.69 -5.73 -4.35
CA PRO A 110 -5.36 -5.72 -4.95
C PRO A 110 -4.31 -4.97 -4.10
N THR A 111 -3.19 -5.63 -3.82
CA THR A 111 -1.94 -5.02 -3.33
C THR A 111 -0.81 -5.39 -4.27
N THR A 112 0.29 -4.63 -4.29
CA THR A 112 1.44 -4.98 -5.15
C THR A 112 1.95 -6.40 -4.84
N GLY A 113 1.98 -6.79 -3.57
CA GLY A 113 2.35 -8.16 -3.16
C GLY A 113 1.39 -9.23 -3.68
N SER A 114 0.07 -9.04 -3.56
CA SER A 114 -0.88 -10.04 -4.08
C SER A 114 -0.93 -10.08 -5.60
N GLY A 115 -0.70 -8.95 -6.28
CA GLY A 115 -0.54 -8.90 -7.73
C GLY A 115 0.70 -9.67 -8.22
N LEU A 116 1.83 -9.50 -7.52
CA LEU A 116 3.04 -10.28 -7.79
C LEU A 116 2.82 -11.78 -7.53
N ALA A 117 2.14 -12.15 -6.44
CA ALA A 117 1.82 -13.54 -6.14
C ALA A 117 1.02 -14.20 -7.29
N LEU A 118 0.00 -13.52 -7.81
CA LEU A 118 -0.77 -14.02 -8.97
C LEU A 118 0.07 -14.14 -10.24
N MET A 119 0.99 -13.19 -10.46
CA MET A 119 1.87 -13.19 -11.64
C MET A 119 2.89 -14.34 -11.61
N PHE A 120 3.47 -14.62 -10.45
CA PHE A 120 4.55 -15.61 -10.30
C PHE A 120 4.08 -16.99 -9.87
N CYS A 121 2.87 -17.12 -9.33
CA CYS A 121 2.27 -18.39 -8.90
C CYS A 121 0.90 -18.56 -9.59
N PRO A 122 0.87 -18.91 -10.89
CA PRO A 122 -0.38 -19.04 -11.62
C PRO A 122 -1.28 -20.12 -11.00
N GLY A 123 -2.57 -19.82 -10.87
CA GLY A 123 -3.57 -20.76 -10.36
C GLY A 123 -3.67 -20.86 -8.84
N ILE A 124 -3.01 -19.97 -8.08
CA ILE A 124 -3.28 -19.82 -6.64
C ILE A 124 -4.67 -19.23 -6.40
N GLU A 125 -5.28 -19.58 -5.27
CA GLU A 125 -6.50 -18.96 -4.77
C GLU A 125 -6.14 -18.01 -3.63
N LEU A 126 -6.28 -16.70 -3.85
CA LEU A 126 -6.02 -15.73 -2.80
C LEU A 126 -7.11 -15.79 -1.72
N VAL A 127 -6.68 -15.77 -0.45
CA VAL A 127 -7.55 -15.66 0.71
C VAL A 127 -7.15 -14.41 1.48
N GLU A 128 -8.02 -13.41 1.51
CA GLU A 128 -7.77 -12.21 2.29
C GLU A 128 -7.94 -12.49 3.79
N LEU A 129 -6.93 -12.12 4.56
CA LEU A 129 -6.91 -12.13 6.01
C LEU A 129 -6.36 -10.79 6.51
N PRO A 130 -6.66 -10.37 7.74
CA PRO A 130 -5.87 -9.34 8.42
C PRO A 130 -4.38 -9.68 8.34
N PHE A 131 -3.54 -8.68 8.05
CA PHE A 131 -2.11 -8.91 7.80
C PHE A 131 -1.40 -9.62 8.97
N ASP A 132 -1.78 -9.26 10.20
CA ASP A 132 -1.28 -9.86 11.44
C ASP A 132 -1.72 -11.32 11.65
N ALA A 133 -2.79 -11.79 10.98
CA ALA A 133 -3.25 -13.16 11.03
C ALA A 133 -2.59 -14.09 10.00
N ILE A 134 -1.83 -13.57 9.03
CA ILE A 134 -1.23 -14.37 7.95
C ILE A 134 -0.21 -15.38 8.49
N VAL A 135 0.53 -15.02 9.55
CA VAL A 135 1.59 -15.87 10.12
C VAL A 135 1.02 -17.19 10.70
N ASP A 136 -0.23 -17.16 11.14
CA ASP A 136 -0.92 -18.30 11.76
C ASP A 136 -1.77 -19.12 10.78
N ALA A 137 -1.79 -18.75 9.49
CA ALA A 137 -2.62 -19.38 8.46
C ALA A 137 -2.15 -20.79 8.02
#